data_AF-A0A1Q7HNK5-F1
#
_entry.id   AF-A0A1Q7HNK5-F1
#
_cell.length_a   1.000
_cell.length_b   1.000
_cell.length_c   1.000
_cell.angle_alpha   90.00
_cell.angle_beta   90.00
_cell.angle_gamma   90.00
#
_symmetry.space_group_name_H-M   'P 1'
#
loop_
_entity.id
_entity.type
_entity.pdbx_description
1 polymer ?
#
loop_
_entity_poly.entity_id
_entity_poly.type
_entity_poly.pdbx_seq_one_letter_code
_entity_poly.pdbx_strand_id
1 'polypeptide(L)'
;MKLRSSSVVDFDAFTMEILFDPALVQFTGIDGGNTALGSCGAAPCAPLCESAVSPGAPGDLLLGVAASPSCSTASVTGDVTLLTIGFATTAPGTSQIHFVQGPGHGDCEILSHLTDLGIPCVDGSATITAR
;
A
#
# COMPACT_ATOMS: atom_id res chain seq x y z
N MET A 1 -3.92 -5.15 1.07
CA MET A 1 -2.62 -5.79 1.39
C MET A 1 -2.63 -6.26 2.84
N LYS A 2 -1.93 -7.36 3.19
CA LYS A 2 -1.79 -7.81 4.58
C LYS A 2 -0.34 -7.83 5.05
N LEU A 3 -0.06 -7.32 6.24
CA LEU A 3 1.16 -7.63 6.98
C LEU A 3 1.06 -9.06 7.49
N ARG A 4 2.06 -9.91 7.27
CA ARG A 4 2.12 -11.25 7.86
C ARG A 4 3.29 -11.33 8.82
N SER A 5 3.00 -11.43 10.11
CA SER A 5 4.03 -11.59 11.14
C SER A 5 3.59 -12.58 12.22
N SER A 6 4.51 -13.43 12.67
CA SER A 6 4.33 -14.32 13.82
C SER A 6 4.70 -13.66 15.15
N SER A 7 5.30 -12.47 15.10
CA SER A 7 5.64 -11.64 16.26
C SER A 7 4.92 -10.29 16.21
N VAL A 8 4.89 -9.60 17.36
CA VAL A 8 4.42 -8.21 17.41
C VAL A 8 5.29 -7.37 16.49
N VAL A 9 4.66 -6.52 15.67
CA VAL A 9 5.33 -5.55 14.82
C VAL A 9 4.85 -4.16 15.20
N ASP A 10 5.80 -3.31 15.57
CA ASP A 10 5.58 -1.89 15.78
C ASP A 10 6.08 -1.12 14.56
N PHE A 11 5.20 -0.38 13.91
CA PHE A 11 5.52 0.41 12.72
C PHE A 11 4.80 1.76 12.74
N ASP A 12 5.41 2.75 12.09
CA ASP A 12 4.90 4.12 11.98
C ASP A 12 4.71 4.58 10.54
N ALA A 13 5.19 3.83 9.55
CA ALA A 13 4.89 4.07 8.16
C ALA A 13 4.95 2.78 7.32
N PHE A 14 4.38 2.84 6.13
CA PHE A 14 4.59 1.84 5.08
C PHE A 14 4.51 2.49 3.70
N THR A 15 5.29 1.97 2.77
CA THR A 15 5.30 2.38 1.36
C THR A 15 5.08 1.17 0.48
N MET A 16 4.55 1.38 -0.72
CA MET A 16 4.33 0.34 -1.71
C MET A 16 4.43 0.89 -3.12
N GLU A 17 5.13 0.17 -3.98
CA GLU A 17 5.10 0.34 -5.42
C GLU A 17 4.29 -0.81 -6.05
N ILE A 18 3.37 -0.44 -6.94
CA ILE A 18 2.43 -1.37 -7.55
C ILE A 18 2.44 -1.18 -9.07
N LEU A 19 2.74 -2.25 -9.79
CA LEU A 19 2.67 -2.30 -11.24
C LEU A 19 1.34 -2.90 -11.70
N PHE A 20 0.75 -2.29 -12.72
CA PHE A 20 -0.47 -2.74 -13.39
C PHE A 20 -0.46 -2.41 -14.88
N ASP A 21 -1.39 -2.96 -15.65
CA ASP A 21 -1.59 -2.56 -17.05
C ASP A 21 -2.59 -1.39 -17.12
N PRO A 22 -2.12 -0.15 -17.39
CA PRO A 22 -2.98 1.03 -17.41
C PRO A 22 -3.89 1.08 -18.64
N ALA A 23 -3.67 0.21 -19.63
CA ALA A 23 -4.61 0.05 -20.75
C ALA A 23 -5.87 -0.72 -20.31
N LEU A 24 -5.76 -1.55 -19.27
CA LEU A 24 -6.83 -2.45 -18.82
C LEU A 24 -7.48 -2.01 -17.50
N VAL A 25 -6.71 -1.40 -16.60
CA VAL A 25 -7.21 -0.93 -15.30
C VAL A 25 -6.68 0.45 -14.94
N GLN A 26 -7.45 1.18 -14.16
CA GLN A 26 -7.10 2.50 -13.64
C GLN A 26 -7.21 2.48 -12.11
N PHE A 27 -6.21 3.01 -11.42
CA PHE A 27 -6.28 3.28 -9.99
C PHE A 27 -7.36 4.33 -9.68
N THR A 28 -8.26 4.03 -8.75
CA THR A 28 -9.38 4.93 -8.39
C THR A 28 -9.22 5.59 -7.03
N GLY A 29 -8.23 5.19 -6.24
CA GLY A 29 -7.99 5.74 -4.91
C GLY A 29 -7.68 4.68 -3.87
N ILE A 30 -7.39 5.15 -2.67
CA ILE A 30 -7.21 4.34 -1.48
C ILE A 30 -8.44 4.47 -0.58
N ASP A 31 -8.79 3.40 0.15
CA ASP A 31 -9.73 3.50 1.27
C ASP A 31 -9.01 4.12 2.47
N GLY A 32 -8.93 5.45 2.47
CA GLY A 32 -8.29 6.19 3.54
C GLY A 32 -9.02 6.10 4.88
N GLY A 33 -10.26 5.59 4.93
CA GLY A 33 -11.01 5.45 6.18
C GLY A 33 -10.48 4.32 7.06
N ASN A 34 -9.78 3.34 6.49
CA ASN A 34 -9.50 2.06 7.13
C ASN A 34 -8.07 1.57 6.81
N THR A 35 -7.07 2.30 7.29
CA THR A 35 -5.67 1.86 7.26
C THR A 35 -5.26 1.26 8.60
N ALA A 36 -4.16 0.51 8.64
CA ALA A 36 -3.62 0.00 9.89
C ALA A 36 -3.11 1.11 10.85
N LEU A 37 -2.84 2.32 10.34
CA LEU A 37 -2.43 3.50 11.12
C LEU A 37 -3.61 4.42 11.47
N GLY A 38 -4.85 4.03 11.14
CA GLY A 38 -6.06 4.83 11.35
C GLY A 38 -6.61 5.45 10.05
N SER A 39 -7.46 6.47 10.18
CA SER A 39 -8.11 7.11 9.02
C SER A 39 -7.34 8.33 8.52
N CYS A 40 -6.98 8.33 7.24
CA CYS A 40 -6.39 9.46 6.52
C CYS A 40 -7.28 10.72 6.64
N GLY A 41 -6.70 11.89 6.89
CA GLY A 41 -7.46 13.14 6.97
C GLY A 41 -6.81 14.27 7.77
N ALA A 42 -7.54 15.36 8.01
CA ALA A 42 -7.08 16.53 8.76
C ALA A 42 -7.51 16.50 10.24
N ALA A 43 -7.28 15.37 10.91
CA ALA A 43 -7.37 15.29 12.36
C ALA A 43 -5.97 15.46 12.97
N PRO A 44 -5.84 15.97 14.20
CA PRO A 44 -4.53 16.13 14.85
C PRO A 44 -3.73 14.81 14.93
N CYS A 45 -4.40 13.65 14.84
CA CYS A 45 -3.77 12.34 14.75
C CYS A 45 -4.23 11.43 13.61
N ALA A 46 -4.50 12.02 12.45
CA ALA A 46 -4.65 11.23 11.24
C ALA A 46 -3.29 10.90 10.61
N PRO A 47 -3.06 9.67 10.10
CA PRO A 47 -1.92 9.40 9.26
C PRO A 47 -1.96 10.25 7.98
N LEU A 48 -0.79 10.59 7.49
CA LEU A 48 -0.57 11.14 6.16
C LEU A 48 -0.68 9.99 5.16
N CYS A 49 -1.49 10.18 4.12
CA CYS A 49 -1.69 9.18 3.09
C CYS A 49 -1.50 9.84 1.73
N GLU A 50 -0.49 9.40 1.00
CA GLU A 50 -0.10 9.96 -0.29
C GLU A 50 -0.11 8.86 -1.35
N SER A 51 -0.51 9.24 -2.56
CA SER A 51 -0.53 8.34 -3.71
C SER A 51 -0.11 9.09 -4.97
N ALA A 52 0.78 8.50 -5.76
CA ALA A 52 1.21 9.04 -7.04
C ALA A 52 1.14 7.95 -8.10
N VAL A 53 0.52 8.24 -9.24
CA VAL A 53 0.44 7.32 -10.38
C VAL A 53 1.26 7.87 -11.54
N SER A 54 2.24 7.10 -11.98
CA SER A 54 2.92 7.28 -13.26
C SER A 54 2.20 6.45 -14.33
N PRO A 55 1.57 7.07 -15.35
CA PRO A 55 0.75 6.39 -16.34
C PRO A 55 1.57 5.69 -17.44
N GLY A 56 2.86 5.41 -17.21
CA GLY A 56 3.71 4.67 -18.15
C GLY A 56 3.22 3.24 -18.40
N ALA A 57 3.86 2.48 -19.29
CA ALA A 57 3.59 1.05 -19.45
C ALA A 57 4.82 0.23 -19.02
N PRO A 58 4.76 -0.54 -17.92
CA PRO A 58 3.59 -0.71 -17.03
C PRO A 58 3.25 0.56 -16.25
N GLY A 59 1.99 0.66 -15.85
CA GLY A 59 1.49 1.71 -14.97
C GLY A 59 2.06 1.49 -13.59
N ASP A 60 2.52 2.54 -12.96
CA ASP A 60 3.26 2.51 -11.71
C ASP A 60 2.54 3.39 -10.69
N LEU A 61 2.14 2.77 -9.59
CA LEU A 61 1.48 3.41 -8.46
C LEU A 61 2.40 3.33 -7.24
N LEU A 62 2.83 4.50 -6.76
CA LEU A 62 3.51 4.67 -5.49
C LEU A 62 2.49 5.09 -4.42
N LEU A 63 2.50 4.40 -3.29
CA LEU A 63 1.66 4.67 -2.12
C LEU A 63 2.53 4.82 -0.89
N GLY A 64 2.20 5.80 -0.06
CA GLY A 64 2.82 5.99 1.25
C GLY A 64 1.78 6.32 2.30
N VAL A 65 1.86 5.64 3.44
CA VAL A 65 1.06 5.96 4.63
C VAL A 65 1.99 6.09 5.82
N ALA A 66 1.93 7.21 6.52
CA ALA A 66 2.80 7.49 7.67
C ALA A 66 2.02 8.12 8.82
N ALA A 67 2.37 7.75 10.05
CA ALA A 67 1.84 8.37 11.24
C ALA A 67 2.22 9.86 11.28
N SER A 68 1.28 10.72 11.69
CA SER A 68 1.59 12.13 11.91
C SER A 68 2.56 12.29 13.09
N PRO A 69 3.46 13.30 13.05
CA PRO A 69 4.31 13.61 14.20
C PRO A 69 3.43 13.87 15.42
N SER A 70 3.66 13.14 16.52
CA SER A 70 2.88 13.10 17.78
C SER A 70 1.75 12.05 17.91
N CYS A 71 1.59 11.15 16.94
CA CYS A 71 0.46 10.22 16.91
C CYS A 71 0.88 8.74 16.95
N SER A 72 -0.10 7.89 17.20
CA SER A 72 0.09 6.47 17.53
C SER A 72 0.85 5.71 16.45
N THR A 73 1.83 4.92 16.89
CA THR A 73 2.36 3.79 16.13
C THR A 73 1.33 2.66 16.11
N ALA A 74 1.31 1.85 15.05
CA ALA A 74 0.54 0.61 15.06
C ALA A 74 1.39 -0.48 15.72
N SER A 75 0.79 -1.17 16.68
CA SER A 75 1.33 -2.42 17.24
C SER A 75 0.38 -3.54 16.86
N VAL A 76 0.82 -4.42 15.96
CA VAL A 76 -0.04 -5.47 15.38
C VAL A 76 0.54 -6.84 15.67
N THR A 77 -0.35 -7.79 15.94
CA THR A 77 -0.01 -9.20 16.13
C THR A 77 -0.78 -10.03 15.11
N GLY A 78 -0.08 -10.78 14.25
CA GLY A 78 -0.71 -11.60 13.22
C GLY A 78 -1.04 -10.83 11.94
N ASP A 79 -1.93 -11.42 11.13
CA ASP A 79 -2.30 -10.90 9.81
C ASP A 79 -3.19 -9.66 9.93
N VAL A 80 -2.67 -8.47 9.56
CA VAL A 80 -3.45 -7.21 9.54
C VAL A 80 -3.59 -6.68 8.12
N THR A 81 -4.75 -6.15 7.75
CA THR A 81 -4.90 -5.39 6.51
C THR A 81 -4.24 -4.02 6.67
N LEU A 82 -3.26 -3.69 5.84
CA LEU A 82 -2.55 -2.41 5.89
C LEU A 82 -3.34 -1.29 5.21
N LEU A 83 -3.84 -1.59 4.01
CA LEU A 83 -4.63 -0.68 3.19
C LEU A 83 -5.48 -1.44 2.16
N THR A 84 -6.61 -0.83 1.77
CA THR A 84 -7.43 -1.24 0.63
C THR A 84 -7.27 -0.24 -0.52
N ILE A 85 -7.08 -0.76 -1.73
CA ILE A 85 -6.76 0.00 -2.93
C ILE A 85 -7.83 -0.30 -3.98
N GLY A 86 -8.38 0.74 -4.60
CA GLY A 86 -9.37 0.65 -5.65
C GLY A 86 -8.76 0.64 -7.04
N PHE A 87 -9.25 -0.28 -7.89
CA PHE A 87 -9.00 -0.29 -9.32
C PHE A 87 -10.34 -0.40 -10.06
N ALA A 88 -10.48 0.35 -11.14
CA ALA A 88 -11.57 0.23 -12.10
C ALA A 88 -11.05 -0.36 -13.41
N THR A 89 -11.86 -1.19 -14.06
CA THR A 89 -11.54 -1.75 -15.38
C THR A 89 -11.85 -0.72 -16.47
N THR A 90 -10.91 -0.47 -17.37
CA THR A 90 -11.07 0.47 -18.50
C THR A 90 -11.30 -0.23 -19.83
N ALA A 91 -10.84 -1.48 -19.97
CA ALA A 91 -11.02 -2.31 -21.16
C ALA A 91 -11.14 -3.81 -20.82
N PRO A 92 -11.76 -4.63 -21.68
CA PRO A 92 -11.78 -6.08 -21.52
C PRO A 92 -10.35 -6.65 -21.55
N GLY A 93 -10.07 -7.60 -20.65
CA GLY A 93 -8.75 -8.19 -20.54
C GLY A 93 -8.41 -8.64 -19.12
N THR A 94 -7.14 -9.01 -18.93
CA THR A 94 -6.61 -9.45 -17.65
C THR A 94 -5.40 -8.61 -17.30
N SER A 95 -5.49 -7.81 -16.24
CA SER A 95 -4.34 -7.14 -15.63
C SER A 95 -3.91 -7.90 -14.39
N GLN A 96 -2.61 -8.17 -14.30
CA GLN A 96 -2.01 -8.58 -13.04
C GLN A 96 -1.60 -7.32 -12.26
N ILE A 97 -1.84 -7.35 -10.96
CA ILE A 97 -1.37 -6.35 -10.01
C ILE A 97 -0.15 -6.94 -9.32
N HIS A 98 0.99 -6.30 -9.47
CA HIS A 98 2.27 -6.74 -8.90
C HIS A 98 2.74 -5.73 -7.86
N PHE A 99 3.18 -6.22 -6.71
CA PHE A 99 3.94 -5.40 -5.77
C PHE A 99 5.41 -5.47 -6.19
N VAL A 100 6.08 -4.32 -6.25
CA VAL A 100 7.53 -4.31 -6.46
C VAL A 100 8.21 -4.66 -5.14
N GLN A 101 9.08 -5.66 -5.20
CA GLN A 101 9.90 -6.13 -4.09
C GLN A 101 11.34 -5.85 -4.46
N GLY A 102 12.03 -5.04 -3.67
CA GLY A 102 13.40 -4.69 -3.93
C GLY A 102 14.06 -4.01 -2.75
N PRO A 103 15.36 -3.68 -2.87
CA PRO A 103 16.10 -2.92 -1.87
C PRO A 103 15.92 -1.39 -2.04
N GLY A 104 15.00 -0.93 -2.89
CA GLY A 104 14.77 0.47 -3.18
C GLY A 104 13.75 1.11 -2.25
N HIS A 105 13.88 2.42 -2.03
CA HIS A 105 12.85 3.18 -1.31
C HIS A 105 11.61 3.34 -2.17
N GLY A 106 10.43 3.16 -1.56
CA GLY A 106 9.16 3.16 -2.27
C GLY A 106 8.70 1.77 -2.70
N ASP A 107 9.58 0.77 -2.62
CA ASP A 107 9.20 -0.64 -2.69
C ASP A 107 8.26 -0.98 -1.53
N CYS A 108 7.83 -2.24 -1.47
CA CYS A 108 6.96 -2.67 -0.40
C CYS A 108 7.69 -2.77 0.96
N GLU A 109 7.71 -1.64 1.69
CA GLU A 109 8.46 -1.44 2.93
C GLU A 109 7.51 -1.21 4.12
N ILE A 110 7.84 -1.81 5.26
CA ILE A 110 7.20 -1.52 6.55
C ILE A 110 8.23 -0.84 7.42
N LEU A 111 7.95 0.40 7.82
CA LEU A 111 8.92 1.31 8.39
C LEU A 111 8.61 1.58 9.86
N SER A 112 9.67 1.64 10.66
CA SER A 112 9.65 2.16 12.03
C SER A 112 10.78 3.16 12.18
N HIS A 113 10.47 4.42 12.46
CA HIS A 113 11.44 5.51 12.58
C HIS A 113 12.39 5.59 11.37
N LEU A 114 11.81 5.55 10.16
CA LEU A 114 12.51 5.56 8.87
C LEU A 114 13.42 4.34 8.61
N THR A 115 13.34 3.30 9.45
CA THR A 115 14.07 2.05 9.26
C THR A 115 13.13 0.99 8.72
N ASP A 116 13.50 0.36 7.60
CA ASP A 116 12.80 -0.81 7.08
C ASP A 116 12.97 -2.00 8.03
N LEU A 117 11.85 -2.60 8.40
CA LEU A 117 11.77 -3.77 9.26
C LEU A 117 12.08 -5.07 8.51
N GLY A 118 12.26 -5.02 7.19
CA GLY A 118 12.56 -6.17 6.33
C GLY A 118 11.41 -7.18 6.26
N ILE A 119 10.18 -6.71 6.49
CA ILE A 119 8.99 -7.55 6.44
C ILE A 119 8.52 -7.60 4.99
N PRO A 120 8.64 -8.76 4.30
CA PRO A 120 8.27 -8.85 2.91
C PRO A 120 6.78 -8.70 2.76
N CYS A 121 6.37 -7.96 1.74
CA CYS A 121 4.99 -7.95 1.35
C CYS A 121 4.69 -9.24 0.61
N VAL A 122 3.99 -10.16 1.28
CA VAL A 122 3.75 -11.47 0.69
C VAL A 122 2.81 -11.30 -0.50
N ASP A 123 3.35 -11.50 -1.70
CA ASP A 123 2.66 -11.29 -2.97
C ASP A 123 1.28 -11.96 -2.98
N GLY A 124 0.25 -11.13 -3.07
CA GLY A 124 -0.99 -11.51 -3.69
C GLY A 124 -1.01 -10.85 -5.04
N SER A 125 -0.46 -11.50 -6.07
CA SER A 125 -0.63 -11.06 -7.45
C SER A 125 -2.11 -11.07 -7.79
N ALA A 126 -2.81 -9.98 -7.48
CA ALA A 126 -4.23 -9.88 -7.67
C ALA A 126 -4.48 -9.82 -9.17
N THR A 127 -5.36 -10.68 -9.67
CA THR A 127 -5.72 -10.67 -11.08
C THR A 127 -7.06 -9.97 -11.21
N ILE A 128 -7.09 -8.87 -11.95
CA ILE A 128 -8.34 -8.19 -12.32
C ILE A 128 -8.70 -8.66 -13.72
N THR A 129 -9.87 -9.30 -13.84
CA THR A 129 -10.41 -9.72 -15.14
C THR A 129 -11.66 -8.92 -15.45
N ALA A 130 -11.60 -8.13 -16.53
CA ALA A 130 -12.73 -7.42 -17.09
C ALA A 130 -13.31 -8.25 -18.25
N ARG A 131 -14.63 -8.39 -18.29
CA ARG A 131 -15.37 -9.06 -19.37
C ARG A 131 -16.24 -8.08 -20.13
#